data_AF-A0A1A6FV12-F1
#
_entry.id   AF-A0A1A6FV12-F1
#
_cell.length_a   1.000
_cell.length_b   1.000
_cell.length_c   1.000
_cell.angle_alpha   90.00
_cell.angle_beta   90.00
_cell.angle_gamma   90.00
#
_symmetry.space_group_name_H-M   'P 1'
#
loop_
_entity.id
_entity.type
_entity.pdbx_description
1 polymer ?
#
loop_
_entity_poly.entity_id
_entity_poly.type
_entity_poly.pdbx_seq_one_letter_code
_entity_poly.pdbx_strand_id
1 'polypeptide(L)'
;MMVSCEIQRLSEGLPSTMKVLLLKDAKDDDSGQDPYIQELGLYGLEATLIPVLSFEFLSLTSLSEKLSHPEGFGGLIFTSPRAVEAVKLCLEKDNKTA
;
A
#
# COMPACT_ATOMS: atom_id res chain seq x y z
N MET A 1 -25.71 31.29 54.79
CA MET A 1 -26.24 31.89 53.55
C MET A 1 -25.47 31.27 52.40
N MET A 2 -26.17 30.55 51.51
CA MET A 2 -25.76 29.95 50.21
C MET A 2 -24.42 29.17 50.15
N VAL A 3 -24.39 27.81 50.16
CA VAL A 3 -24.87 26.82 49.16
C VAL A 3 -23.87 26.62 47.99
N SER A 4 -23.18 25.47 48.07
CA SER A 4 -22.79 24.52 47.01
C SER A 4 -21.87 24.94 45.87
N CYS A 5 -20.81 24.15 45.63
CA CYS A 5 -20.79 23.18 44.52
C CYS A 5 -19.46 22.38 44.49
N GLU A 6 -19.46 21.18 45.08
CA GLU A 6 -18.56 20.11 44.66
C GLU A 6 -18.99 19.60 43.29
N ILE A 7 -18.30 19.98 42.21
CA ILE A 7 -18.27 19.20 40.97
C ILE A 7 -16.84 19.25 40.42
N GLN A 8 -16.03 18.31 40.91
CA GLN A 8 -15.22 17.42 40.10
C GLN A 8 -15.16 17.82 38.61
N ARG A 9 -14.07 18.48 38.19
CA ARG A 9 -13.69 18.58 36.76
C ARG A 9 -13.26 17.20 36.27
N LEU A 10 -14.20 16.28 36.14
CA LEU A 10 -14.09 15.05 35.35
C LEU A 10 -14.76 15.29 34.00
N SER A 11 -14.23 16.24 33.23
CA SER A 11 -14.45 16.32 31.78
C SER A 11 -13.52 17.36 31.15
N GLU A 12 -12.21 17.23 31.36
CA GLU A 12 -11.33 17.52 30.22
C GLU A 12 -11.53 16.35 29.25
N GLY A 13 -12.65 16.40 28.52
CA GLY A 13 -12.91 15.48 27.43
C GLY A 13 -11.71 15.55 26.52
N LEU A 14 -11.06 14.41 26.29
CA LEU A 14 -10.01 14.27 25.28
C LEU A 14 -10.42 15.11 24.06
N PRO A 15 -9.55 15.97 23.50
CA PRO A 15 -9.90 16.67 22.26
C PRO A 15 -10.41 15.62 21.30
N SER A 16 -11.64 15.79 20.79
CA SER A 16 -12.25 14.80 19.90
C SER A 16 -11.44 14.79 18.61
N THR A 17 -10.39 13.95 18.56
CA THR A 17 -9.59 13.74 17.37
C THR A 17 -10.50 13.11 16.33
N MET A 18 -10.71 13.80 15.21
CA MET A 18 -11.48 13.21 14.12
C MET A 18 -10.70 12.03 13.55
N LYS A 19 -11.35 10.88 13.50
CA LYS A 19 -10.78 9.65 12.94
C LYS A 19 -11.03 9.59 11.45
N VAL A 20 -10.01 9.24 10.68
CA VAL A 20 -10.08 9.15 9.23
C VAL A 20 -9.51 7.82 8.74
N LEU A 21 -10.11 7.27 7.68
CA LEU A 21 -9.64 6.05 7.03
C LEU A 21 -8.98 6.41 5.70
N LEU A 22 -7.75 5.95 5.51
CA LEU A 22 -7.02 6.04 4.26
C LEU A 22 -7.13 4.70 3.52
N LEU A 23 -7.91 4.68 2.44
CA LEU A 23 -8.06 3.51 1.58
C LEU A 23 -7.19 3.70 0.33
N LYS A 24 -5.95 3.23 0.39
CA LYS A 24 -4.98 3.37 -0.71
C LYS A 24 -4.19 2.09 -0.93
N ASP A 25 -3.32 2.08 -1.92
CA ASP A 25 -2.35 0.98 -2.08
C ASP A 25 -1.47 0.85 -0.83
N ALA A 26 -0.95 -0.35 -0.60
CA ALA A 26 -0.03 -0.63 0.49
C ALA A 26 1.21 0.29 0.43
N LYS A 27 1.88 0.44 1.57
CA LYS A 27 3.12 1.20 1.63
C LYS A 27 4.22 0.36 0.99
N ASP A 28 4.84 0.86 -0.08
CA ASP A 28 5.91 0.17 -0.82
C ASP A 28 7.33 0.49 -0.28
N ASP A 29 7.47 1.33 0.74
CA ASP A 29 8.77 1.88 1.16
C ASP A 29 9.09 1.76 2.67
N ASP A 30 10.34 1.37 2.97
CA ASP A 30 10.99 1.29 4.30
C ASP A 30 11.19 2.68 4.98
N SER A 31 10.62 3.74 4.42
CA SER A 31 10.94 5.16 4.70
C SER A 31 10.27 5.77 5.95
N GLY A 32 9.63 4.98 6.82
CA GLY A 32 8.94 5.49 8.02
C GLY A 32 7.41 5.53 7.91
N GLN A 33 6.76 6.58 8.40
CA GLN A 33 5.29 6.72 8.37
C GLN A 33 4.77 7.06 6.97
N ASP A 34 3.54 6.66 6.64
CA ASP A 34 2.91 7.04 5.35
C ASP A 34 2.72 8.58 5.31
N PRO A 35 3.06 9.25 4.20
CA PRO A 35 3.05 10.71 4.13
C PRO A 35 1.65 11.31 4.36
N TYR A 36 0.58 10.58 4.01
CA TYR A 36 -0.78 11.03 4.29
C TYR A 36 -1.11 10.92 5.78
N ILE A 37 -0.68 9.84 6.45
CA ILE A 37 -0.83 9.71 7.90
C ILE A 37 -0.10 10.85 8.62
N GLN A 38 1.14 11.14 8.19
CA GLN A 38 1.93 12.23 8.76
C GLN A 38 1.24 13.59 8.61
N GLU A 39 0.81 13.93 7.40
CA GLU A 39 0.17 15.21 7.12
C GLU A 39 -1.15 15.37 7.88
N LEU A 40 -1.99 14.33 7.90
CA LEU A 40 -3.26 14.34 8.65
C LEU A 40 -3.03 14.55 10.16
N GLY A 41 -1.97 13.94 10.70
CA GLY A 41 -1.57 14.13 12.10
C GLY A 41 -1.22 15.58 12.44
N LEU A 42 -0.62 16.34 11.51
CA LEU A 42 -0.31 17.76 11.72
C LEU A 42 -1.57 18.63 11.94
N TYR A 43 -2.73 18.19 11.44
CA TYR A 43 -4.01 18.87 11.62
C TYR A 43 -4.88 18.24 12.72
N GLY A 44 -4.33 17.37 13.56
CA GLY A 44 -5.04 16.75 14.67
C GLY A 44 -6.01 15.64 14.25
N LEU A 45 -5.82 15.06 13.06
CA LEU A 45 -6.60 13.94 12.56
C LEU A 45 -5.89 12.61 12.87
N GLU A 46 -6.64 11.66 13.42
CA GLU A 46 -6.15 10.30 13.69
C GLU A 46 -6.43 9.43 12.46
N ALA A 47 -5.40 9.17 11.66
CA ALA A 47 -5.53 8.43 10.40
C ALA A 47 -5.14 6.95 10.54
N THR A 48 -5.97 6.06 10.00
CA THR A 48 -5.69 4.63 9.88
C THR A 48 -5.68 4.24 8.40
N LEU A 49 -4.58 3.64 7.92
CA LEU A 49 -4.46 3.16 6.54
C LEU A 49 -4.92 1.71 6.41
N ILE A 50 -5.80 1.47 5.44
CA ILE A 50 -6.25 0.15 5.01
C ILE A 50 -5.82 -0.05 3.56
N PRO A 51 -4.92 -1.01 3.27
CA PRO A 51 -4.54 -1.31 1.90
C PRO A 51 -5.71 -1.94 1.15
N VAL A 52 -6.01 -1.43 -0.05
CA VAL A 52 -7.15 -1.90 -0.86
C VAL A 52 -6.77 -2.57 -2.17
N LEU A 53 -5.48 -2.57 -2.51
CA LEU A 53 -4.94 -3.24 -3.68
C LEU A 53 -3.98 -4.35 -3.25
N SER A 54 -4.04 -5.47 -3.96
CA SER A 54 -3.06 -6.55 -3.92
C SER A 54 -2.81 -7.03 -5.35
N PHE A 55 -1.66 -7.63 -5.58
CA PHE A 55 -1.26 -8.09 -6.90
C PHE A 55 -0.62 -9.47 -6.82
N GLU A 56 -0.83 -10.26 -7.88
CA GLU A 56 -0.25 -11.59 -8.04
C GLU A 56 0.28 -11.77 -9.47
N PHE A 57 1.41 -12.48 -9.59
CA PHE A 57 1.97 -12.87 -10.87
C PHE A 57 1.31 -14.15 -11.36
N LEU A 58 0.71 -14.10 -12.54
CA LEU A 58 0.03 -15.22 -13.15
C LEU A 58 0.76 -15.69 -14.42
N SER A 59 0.56 -16.96 -14.78
CA SER A 59 0.98 -17.53 -16.07
C SER A 59 2.47 -17.37 -16.41
N LEU A 60 3.34 -17.32 -15.40
CA LEU A 60 4.78 -17.08 -15.58
C LEU A 60 5.46 -18.10 -16.52
N THR A 61 5.07 -19.37 -16.48
CA THR A 61 5.59 -20.41 -17.39
C THR A 61 5.24 -20.08 -18.85
N SER A 62 3.97 -19.78 -19.14
CA SER A 62 3.53 -19.42 -20.50
C SER A 62 4.16 -18.10 -20.98
N LEU A 63 4.38 -17.15 -20.06
CA LEU A 63 5.12 -15.93 -20.36
C LEU A 63 6.54 -16.26 -20.80
N SER A 64 7.23 -17.14 -20.07
CA SER A 64 8.59 -17.57 -20.40
C SER A 64 8.68 -18.29 -21.74
N GLU A 65 7.73 -19.20 -22.02
CA GLU A 65 7.62 -19.89 -23.31
C GLU A 65 7.42 -18.92 -24.49
N LYS A 66 6.65 -17.84 -24.30
CA LYS A 66 6.48 -16.81 -25.33
C LYS A 66 7.73 -15.97 -25.52
N LEU A 67 8.44 -15.67 -24.43
CA LEU A 67 9.69 -14.90 -24.47
C LEU A 67 10.84 -15.66 -25.12
N SER A 68 10.84 -17.00 -25.07
CA SER A 68 11.84 -17.84 -25.73
C SER A 68 11.67 -17.92 -27.26
N HIS A 69 10.58 -17.40 -27.80
CA HIS A 69 10.27 -17.37 -29.25
C HIS A 69 10.03 -15.94 -29.75
N PRO A 70 11.02 -15.03 -29.65
CA PRO A 70 10.86 -13.62 -30.03
C PRO A 70 10.54 -13.43 -31.52
N GLU A 71 10.94 -14.36 -32.39
CA GLU A 71 10.63 -14.37 -33.82
C GLU A 71 9.13 -14.41 -34.13
N GLY A 72 8.30 -14.85 -33.17
CA GLY A 72 6.85 -14.87 -33.28
C GLY A 72 6.18 -13.50 -33.09
N PHE A 73 6.92 -12.46 -32.70
CA PHE A 73 6.37 -11.16 -32.31
C PHE A 73 7.17 -9.99 -32.90
N GLY A 74 6.48 -8.89 -33.26
CA GLY A 74 7.13 -7.68 -33.79
C GLY A 74 7.78 -6.79 -32.72
N GLY A 75 7.59 -7.11 -31.44
CA GLY A 75 8.10 -6.34 -30.30
C GLY A 75 7.37 -6.68 -29.00
N LEU A 76 7.78 -6.01 -27.92
CA LEU A 76 7.19 -6.13 -26.59
C LEU A 76 6.69 -4.76 -26.11
N ILE A 77 5.57 -4.77 -25.39
CA ILE A 77 4.98 -3.57 -24.79
C ILE A 77 4.81 -3.81 -23.29
N PHE A 78 5.39 -2.91 -22.48
CA PHE A 78 5.20 -2.88 -21.04
C PHE A 78 4.45 -1.61 -20.65
N THR A 79 3.32 -1.75 -19.95
CA THR A 79 2.48 -0.63 -19.48
C THR A 79 2.46 -0.50 -17.96
N SER A 80 3.20 -1.37 -17.26
CA SER A 80 3.26 -1.42 -15.80
C SER A 80 4.63 -1.93 -15.36
N PRO A 81 5.23 -1.39 -14.28
CA PRO A 81 6.49 -1.92 -13.74
C PRO A 81 6.35 -3.40 -13.33
N ARG A 82 5.15 -3.80 -12.86
CA ARG A 82 4.85 -5.19 -12.52
C ARG A 82 4.99 -6.12 -13.74
N ALA A 83 4.70 -5.65 -14.95
CA ALA A 83 4.89 -6.49 -16.14
C ALA A 83 6.38 -6.78 -16.41
N VAL A 84 7.26 -5.82 -16.13
CA VAL A 84 8.72 -6.02 -16.23
C VAL A 84 9.23 -6.94 -15.12
N GLU A 85 8.71 -6.79 -13.90
CA GLU A 85 9.01 -7.70 -12.78
C GLU A 85 8.57 -9.14 -13.08
N ALA A 86 7.40 -9.33 -13.72
CA ALA A 86 6.91 -10.65 -14.14
C ALA A 86 7.87 -11.33 -15.12
N VAL A 87 8.40 -10.56 -16.08
CA VAL A 87 9.40 -11.06 -17.05
C VAL A 87 10.69 -11.44 -16.34
N LYS A 88 11.18 -10.61 -15.42
CA LYS A 88 12.36 -10.96 -14.62
C LYS A 88 12.14 -12.27 -13.86
N LEU A 89 11.00 -12.39 -13.17
CA LEU A 89 10.67 -13.56 -12.36
C LEU A 89 10.50 -14.84 -13.18
N CYS A 90 9.92 -14.79 -14.39
CA CYS A 90 9.78 -15.99 -15.21
C CYS A 90 11.13 -16.49 -15.73
N LEU A 91 12.00 -15.56 -16.17
CA LEU A 91 13.34 -15.92 -16.66
C LEU A 91 14.25 -16.46 -15.54
N GLU A 92 14.14 -15.95 -14.32
CA GLU A 92 14.89 -16.47 -13.16
C GLU A 92 14.46 -17.89 -12.76
N LYS A 93 13.17 -18.23 -12.92
CA LYS A 93 12.63 -19.57 -12.62
C LYS A 93 13.10 -20.62 -13.61
N ASP A 94 13.18 -20.28 -14.89
CA ASP A 94 13.67 -21.21 -15.91
C ASP A 94 15.13 -21.60 -15.69
N ASN A 95 15.98 -20.65 -15.29
CA ASN A 95 17.40 -20.90 -15.01
C ASN A 95 17.65 -21.85 -13.81
N LYS A 96 16.67 -22.08 -12.94
CA LYS A 96 16.78 -23.02 -11.81
C LYS A 96 16.38 -24.46 -12.16
N THR A 97 15.81 -24.68 -13.34
CA THR A 97 15.28 -25.97 -13.77
C THR A 97 16.12 -26.60 -14.89
N ALA A 98 17.22 -25.95 -15.27
CA ALA A 98 18.21 -26.41 -16.24
C ALA A 98 19.47 -26.99 -15.57
#